data_AF-A0A0N1EMP5-F1
#
_entry.id   AF-A0A0N1EMP5-F1
#
_cell.length_a   1.000
_cell.length_b   1.000
_cell.length_c   1.000
_cell.angle_alpha   90.00
_cell.angle_beta   90.00
_cell.angle_gamma   90.00
#
_symmetry.space_group_name_H-M   'P 1'
#
loop_
_entity.id
_entity.type
_entity.pdbx_description
1 polymer ?
#
loop_
_entity_poly.entity_id
_entity_poly.type
_entity_poly.pdbx_seq_one_letter_code
_entity_poly.pdbx_strand_id
1 'polypeptide(L)'
;MLLQQEQQATEQAQREAERIAAEARDAERLAIAGAELAAAEKAEQQRRDEAARLAEQQEAMLLQQEQQATEQAQREAESIAAEKAEAEHVEQQRIAAERLKAERLEQERIAAERLEAERLEQERIAAEQAEAERLEQERIAAEHAEAERLEQQRISAEQAEAERLEQERIAAEQAEAERVEQQRIAAERLEAERLEQQRIAAEQAEAERLEQQRIAAEQAEAERLEQERIAAEHAEAERLEQQRIAAEEAKAAEKPKKEGFFARLKKGLLKTRVNIGSGFASIFTGKKIDDELFEDLETQLLTADLGVDTTMKLIDSLTDAANRKQLKDGDALYELMKQEMAAMLKTAEQPLVIPADKKPFVILMVGVNGVGKTTTIGKLAKQFQDEGKSVMLAAGDTFRAAAVEQLQVWGERNKIPVIAQHTGADSASVVFDAFQAAKARNVDVLIADTAGRLQNKDNLMQELEKIARVMKKIDPDAPHEVMLTIDAGTGQNAISQVNLFNQCVGLTGITLSKLDGTAKGGVIFAVADKFNIPIRYIGVGEGIEDLRAFNSNDFIDALFSQDEDNA
;
A
#
# COMPACT_ATOMS: atom_id res chain seq x y z
N MET A 1 -145.69 96.09 -125.73
CA MET A 1 -145.06 97.41 -125.93
C MET A 1 -145.29 98.31 -124.70
N LEU A 2 -145.06 97.81 -123.48
CA LEU A 2 -145.31 98.53 -122.21
C LEU A 2 -144.08 98.56 -121.26
N LEU A 3 -142.91 98.08 -121.70
CA LEU A 3 -141.76 97.84 -120.79
C LEU A 3 -140.58 98.80 -120.95
N GLN A 4 -140.70 99.89 -121.73
CA GLN A 4 -139.53 100.73 -122.06
C GLN A 4 -139.56 102.17 -121.49
N GLN A 5 -140.58 102.56 -120.71
CA GLN A 5 -140.65 103.90 -120.10
C GLN A 5 -140.27 103.95 -118.61
N GLU A 6 -139.87 102.82 -118.01
CA GLU A 6 -139.48 102.72 -116.59
C GLU A 6 -138.02 103.13 -116.30
N GLN A 7 -137.20 103.43 -117.32
CA GLN A 7 -135.76 103.67 -117.13
C GLN A 7 -135.31 105.14 -117.03
N GLN A 8 -136.16 106.16 -117.28
CA GLN A 8 -135.70 107.57 -117.32
C GLN A 8 -135.99 108.46 -116.10
N ALA A 9 -136.87 108.09 -115.15
CA ALA A 9 -137.21 108.98 -114.01
C ALA A 9 -136.28 108.85 -112.79
N THR A 10 -135.51 107.77 -112.69
CA THR A 10 -134.64 107.45 -111.55
C THR A 10 -133.33 108.27 -111.52
N GLU A 11 -132.89 108.86 -112.64
CA GLU A 11 -131.59 109.55 -112.75
C GLU A 11 -131.54 111.00 -112.26
N GLN A 12 -132.68 111.68 -112.04
CA GLN A 12 -132.66 113.14 -111.86
C GLN A 12 -132.46 113.60 -110.40
N ALA A 13 -133.03 112.96 -109.38
CA ALA A 13 -133.11 113.53 -108.03
C ALA A 13 -131.97 113.12 -107.08
N GLN A 14 -131.11 112.20 -107.52
CA GLN A 14 -129.80 111.96 -106.94
C GLN A 14 -128.94 113.26 -106.89
N ARG A 15 -129.24 114.27 -107.72
CA ARG A 15 -128.53 115.57 -107.77
C ARG A 15 -128.88 116.55 -106.64
N GLU A 16 -130.02 116.43 -105.95
CA GLU A 16 -130.39 117.40 -104.89
C GLU A 16 -129.80 117.03 -103.52
N ALA A 17 -129.50 115.74 -103.30
CA ALA A 17 -128.73 115.26 -102.15
C ALA A 17 -127.26 115.77 -102.13
N GLU A 18 -126.66 116.09 -103.29
CA GLU A 18 -125.25 116.54 -103.39
C GLU A 18 -125.03 118.00 -102.96
N ARG A 19 -126.05 118.86 -103.01
CA ARG A 19 -125.87 120.28 -102.66
C ARG A 19 -125.72 120.47 -101.16
N ILE A 20 -126.56 119.82 -100.36
CA ILE A 20 -126.76 120.11 -98.93
C ILE A 20 -125.48 119.93 -98.08
N ALA A 21 -124.83 118.81 -98.37
CA ALA A 21 -123.59 118.37 -97.75
C ALA A 21 -122.41 119.36 -97.96
N ALA A 22 -122.53 120.37 -98.84
CA ALA A 22 -121.53 121.43 -98.99
C ALA A 22 -121.57 122.45 -97.84
N GLU A 23 -122.74 122.76 -97.29
CA GLU A 23 -122.86 123.72 -96.17
C GLU A 23 -122.39 123.12 -94.83
N ALA A 24 -122.43 121.79 -94.69
CA ALA A 24 -121.82 121.08 -93.57
C ALA A 24 -120.27 121.19 -93.55
N ARG A 25 -119.61 121.51 -94.68
CA ARG A 25 -118.13 121.50 -94.78
C ARG A 25 -117.47 122.85 -94.48
N ASP A 26 -118.14 123.96 -94.75
CA ASP A 26 -117.53 125.29 -94.59
C ASP A 26 -117.49 125.77 -93.14
N ALA A 27 -118.49 125.44 -92.31
CA ALA A 27 -118.48 125.87 -90.91
C ALA A 27 -117.53 125.03 -90.03
N GLU A 28 -117.34 123.73 -90.33
CA GLU A 28 -116.43 122.84 -89.61
C GLU A 28 -114.97 123.33 -89.70
N ARG A 29 -114.57 123.97 -90.81
CA ARG A 29 -113.23 124.56 -91.00
C ARG A 29 -112.92 125.73 -90.05
N LEU A 30 -113.89 126.58 -89.75
CA LEU A 30 -113.67 127.75 -88.87
C LEU A 30 -113.53 127.35 -87.40
N ALA A 31 -114.16 126.26 -86.96
CA ALA A 31 -114.03 125.74 -85.60
C ALA A 31 -112.66 125.08 -85.34
N ILE A 32 -112.04 124.48 -86.37
CA ILE A 32 -110.75 123.80 -86.22
C ILE A 32 -109.61 124.81 -86.01
N ALA A 33 -109.61 125.95 -86.73
CA ALA A 33 -108.55 126.95 -86.63
C ALA A 33 -108.46 127.64 -85.24
N GLY A 34 -109.58 127.75 -84.51
CA GLY A 34 -109.59 128.35 -83.16
C GLY A 34 -109.05 127.43 -82.06
N ALA A 35 -109.14 126.11 -82.23
CA ALA A 35 -108.75 125.14 -81.20
C ALA A 35 -107.22 124.89 -81.17
N GLU A 36 -106.53 125.02 -82.30
CA GLU A 36 -105.11 124.70 -82.40
C GLU A 36 -104.21 125.72 -81.67
N LEU A 37 -104.58 127.01 -81.65
CA LEU A 37 -103.74 128.06 -81.04
C LEU A 37 -103.67 127.96 -79.51
N ALA A 38 -104.79 127.61 -78.86
CA ALA A 38 -104.86 127.51 -77.39
C ALA A 38 -104.15 126.26 -76.83
N ALA A 39 -103.99 125.21 -77.63
CA ALA A 39 -103.30 123.98 -77.21
C ALA A 39 -101.77 124.18 -77.09
N ALA A 40 -101.19 125.06 -77.91
CA ALA A 40 -99.75 125.28 -77.96
C ALA A 40 -99.21 125.94 -76.67
N GLU A 41 -99.86 126.99 -76.15
CA GLU A 41 -99.41 127.71 -74.95
C GLU A 41 -99.42 126.82 -73.70
N LYS A 42 -100.40 125.93 -73.57
CA LYS A 42 -100.54 125.05 -72.40
C LYS A 42 -99.44 123.99 -72.32
N ALA A 43 -98.88 123.59 -73.47
CA ALA A 43 -97.83 122.58 -73.54
C ALA A 43 -96.46 123.11 -73.12
N GLU A 44 -96.18 124.41 -73.27
CA GLU A 44 -94.88 124.98 -72.88
C GLU A 44 -94.75 125.10 -71.35
N GLN A 45 -95.81 125.54 -70.68
CA GLN A 45 -95.84 125.67 -69.21
C GLN A 45 -95.59 124.32 -68.52
N GLN A 46 -96.18 123.23 -69.01
CA GLN A 46 -96.02 121.90 -68.43
C GLN A 46 -94.58 121.39 -68.48
N ARG A 47 -93.82 121.70 -69.53
CA ARG A 47 -92.42 121.23 -69.65
C ARG A 47 -91.48 121.86 -68.62
N ARG A 48 -91.71 123.12 -68.24
CA ARG A 48 -90.86 123.81 -67.26
C ARG A 48 -91.01 123.22 -65.86
N ASP A 49 -92.25 122.95 -65.44
CA ASP A 49 -92.52 122.41 -64.10
C ASP A 49 -92.01 120.97 -63.94
N GLU A 50 -92.02 120.18 -65.03
CA GLU A 50 -91.52 118.80 -65.03
C GLU A 50 -89.99 118.73 -64.87
N ALA A 51 -89.25 119.66 -65.49
CA ALA A 51 -87.79 119.71 -65.40
C ALA A 51 -87.28 120.01 -63.99
N ALA A 52 -87.96 120.90 -63.24
CA ALA A 52 -87.55 121.24 -61.88
C ALA A 52 -87.70 120.06 -60.90
N ARG A 53 -88.79 119.29 -61.01
CA ARG A 53 -89.02 118.10 -60.16
C ARG A 53 -87.98 117.01 -60.36
N LEU A 54 -87.51 116.82 -61.60
CA LEU A 54 -86.51 115.81 -61.92
C LEU A 54 -85.14 116.11 -61.28
N ALA A 55 -84.76 117.39 -61.17
CA ALA A 55 -83.50 117.79 -60.55
C ALA A 55 -83.48 117.52 -59.04
N GLU A 56 -84.54 117.89 -58.31
CA GLU A 56 -84.65 117.61 -56.86
C GLU A 56 -84.67 116.10 -56.58
N GLN A 57 -85.32 115.29 -57.42
CA GLN A 57 -85.30 113.83 -57.28
C GLN A 57 -83.90 113.23 -57.47
N GLN A 58 -83.07 113.77 -58.37
CA GLN A 58 -81.70 113.30 -58.58
C GLN A 58 -80.80 113.59 -57.38
N GLU A 59 -80.89 114.78 -56.78
CA GLU A 59 -80.04 115.16 -55.66
C GLU A 59 -80.33 114.33 -54.40
N ALA A 60 -81.61 114.10 -54.09
CA ALA A 60 -82.01 113.25 -52.97
C ALA A 60 -81.53 111.79 -53.14
N MET A 61 -81.53 111.27 -54.38
CA MET A 61 -81.08 109.91 -54.67
C MET A 61 -79.57 109.72 -54.42
N LEU A 62 -78.75 110.69 -54.79
CA LEU A 62 -77.29 110.63 -54.60
C LEU A 62 -76.91 110.62 -53.12
N LEU A 63 -77.56 111.46 -52.31
CA LEU A 63 -77.27 111.54 -50.87
C LEU A 63 -77.63 110.24 -50.13
N GLN A 64 -78.73 109.59 -50.56
CA GLN A 64 -79.14 108.30 -50.03
C GLN A 64 -78.14 107.19 -50.38
N GLN A 65 -77.58 107.21 -51.60
CA GLN A 65 -76.57 106.23 -52.02
C GLN A 65 -75.27 106.36 -51.22
N GLU A 66 -74.82 107.59 -50.94
CA GLU A 66 -73.59 107.84 -50.18
C GLU A 66 -73.70 107.35 -48.73
N GLN A 67 -74.84 107.59 -48.07
CA GLN A 67 -75.09 107.08 -46.72
C GLN A 67 -75.08 105.55 -46.66
N GLN A 68 -75.73 104.88 -47.62
CA GLN A 68 -75.75 103.42 -47.70
C GLN A 68 -74.36 102.81 -47.92
N ALA A 69 -73.53 103.42 -48.77
CA ALA A 69 -72.17 102.94 -49.02
C ALA A 69 -71.29 103.00 -47.76
N THR A 70 -71.45 104.05 -46.95
CA THR A 70 -70.65 104.25 -45.74
C THR A 70 -71.01 103.25 -44.64
N GLU A 71 -72.31 103.03 -44.41
CA GLU A 71 -72.78 102.02 -43.45
C GLU A 71 -72.36 100.60 -43.86
N GLN A 72 -72.38 100.30 -45.17
CA GLN A 72 -71.95 99.00 -45.68
C GLN A 72 -70.45 98.78 -45.42
N ALA A 73 -69.60 99.76 -45.72
CA ALA A 73 -68.16 99.67 -45.49
C ALA A 73 -67.81 99.46 -44.02
N GLN A 74 -68.55 100.09 -43.09
CA GLN A 74 -68.32 99.94 -41.66
C GLN A 74 -68.67 98.53 -41.16
N ARG A 75 -69.79 97.95 -41.63
CA ARG A 75 -70.18 96.57 -41.30
C ARG A 75 -69.19 95.53 -41.84
N GLU A 76 -68.69 95.73 -43.06
CA GLU A 76 -67.67 94.84 -43.65
C GLU A 76 -66.37 94.87 -42.83
N ALA A 77 -65.91 96.05 -42.39
CA ALA A 77 -64.73 96.18 -41.56
C ALA A 77 -64.88 95.49 -40.18
N GLU A 78 -66.03 95.62 -39.52
CA GLU A 78 -66.32 94.95 -38.25
C GLU A 78 -66.36 93.42 -38.40
N SER A 79 -66.95 92.93 -39.50
CA SER A 79 -66.99 91.48 -39.80
C SER A 79 -65.59 90.89 -39.97
N ILE A 80 -64.72 91.56 -40.72
CA ILE A 80 -63.33 91.09 -40.95
C ILE A 80 -62.53 91.09 -39.65
N ALA A 81 -62.71 92.10 -38.79
CA ALA A 81 -62.04 92.15 -37.49
C ALA A 81 -62.48 91.02 -36.55
N ALA A 82 -63.78 90.70 -36.53
CA ALA A 82 -64.32 89.59 -35.76
C ALA A 82 -63.79 88.24 -36.25
N GLU A 83 -63.77 88.00 -37.56
CA GLU A 83 -63.27 86.77 -38.17
C GLU A 83 -61.78 86.55 -37.85
N LYS A 84 -60.97 87.62 -37.88
CA LYS A 84 -59.55 87.55 -37.55
C LYS A 84 -59.31 87.20 -36.07
N ALA A 85 -60.08 87.80 -35.15
CA ALA A 85 -59.97 87.51 -33.73
C ALA A 85 -60.38 86.07 -33.40
N GLU A 86 -61.41 85.54 -34.08
CA GLU A 86 -61.82 84.14 -33.95
C GLU A 86 -60.74 83.19 -34.45
N ALA A 87 -60.12 83.48 -35.61
CA ALA A 87 -59.03 82.69 -36.16
C ALA A 87 -57.80 82.62 -35.21
N GLU A 88 -57.40 83.76 -34.63
CA GLU A 88 -56.29 83.82 -33.66
C GLU A 88 -56.60 83.00 -32.39
N HIS A 89 -57.83 83.05 -31.89
CA HIS A 89 -58.25 82.27 -30.73
C HIS A 89 -58.23 80.75 -31.01
N VAL A 90 -58.72 80.32 -32.19
CA VAL A 90 -58.66 78.91 -32.61
C VAL A 90 -57.22 78.42 -32.72
N GLU A 91 -56.31 79.23 -33.26
CA GLU A 91 -54.89 78.87 -33.36
C GLU A 91 -54.23 78.74 -31.99
N GLN A 92 -54.51 79.66 -31.06
CA GLN A 92 -54.03 79.58 -29.67
C GLN A 92 -54.55 78.32 -28.96
N GLN A 93 -55.82 77.98 -29.15
CA GLN A 93 -56.39 76.74 -28.61
C GLN A 93 -55.73 75.48 -29.18
N ARG A 94 -55.43 75.46 -30.48
CA ARG A 94 -54.71 74.34 -31.13
C ARG A 94 -53.32 74.15 -30.54
N ILE A 95 -52.54 75.22 -30.37
CA ILE A 95 -51.19 75.16 -29.80
C ILE A 95 -51.22 74.69 -28.35
N ALA A 96 -52.17 75.18 -27.55
CA ALA A 96 -52.35 74.73 -26.17
C ALA A 96 -52.71 73.23 -26.09
N ALA A 97 -53.60 72.76 -26.95
CA ALA A 97 -53.98 71.35 -27.03
C ALA A 97 -52.80 70.44 -27.46
N GLU A 98 -51.99 70.88 -28.42
CA GLU A 98 -50.78 70.15 -28.85
C GLU A 98 -49.74 70.05 -27.75
N ARG A 99 -49.52 71.13 -26.97
CA ARG A 99 -48.59 71.11 -25.82
C ARG A 99 -49.05 70.15 -24.72
N LEU A 100 -50.33 70.18 -24.36
CA LEU A 100 -50.89 69.24 -23.37
C LEU A 100 -50.78 67.78 -23.84
N LYS A 101 -51.00 67.54 -25.14
CA LYS A 101 -50.83 66.20 -25.71
C LYS A 101 -49.38 65.73 -25.66
N ALA A 102 -48.42 66.62 -25.97
CA ALA A 102 -47.00 66.31 -25.90
C ALA A 102 -46.54 66.01 -24.46
N GLU A 103 -46.94 66.84 -23.50
CA GLU A 103 -46.62 66.64 -22.07
C GLU A 103 -47.20 65.32 -21.54
N ARG A 104 -48.44 64.99 -21.92
CA ARG A 104 -49.05 63.71 -21.55
C ARG A 104 -48.28 62.50 -22.12
N LEU A 105 -47.88 62.55 -23.38
CA LEU A 105 -47.10 61.47 -24.00
C LEU A 105 -45.72 61.31 -23.35
N GLU A 106 -45.08 62.42 -22.96
CA GLU A 106 -43.81 62.38 -22.24
C GLU A 106 -43.97 61.77 -20.84
N GLN A 107 -45.02 62.15 -20.11
CA GLN A 107 -45.34 61.55 -18.81
C GLN A 107 -45.67 60.05 -18.93
N GLU A 108 -46.43 59.64 -19.95
CA GLU A 108 -46.72 58.23 -20.24
C GLU A 108 -45.45 57.44 -20.56
N ARG A 109 -44.51 58.01 -21.34
CA ARG A 109 -43.21 57.37 -21.63
C ARG A 109 -42.37 57.19 -20.36
N ILE A 110 -42.25 58.22 -19.53
CA ILE A 110 -41.48 58.15 -18.28
C ILE A 110 -42.10 57.14 -17.30
N ALA A 111 -43.43 57.08 -17.23
CA ALA A 111 -44.13 56.08 -16.42
C ALA A 111 -43.88 54.65 -16.93
N ALA A 112 -43.91 54.44 -18.25
CA ALA A 112 -43.62 53.15 -18.87
C ALA A 112 -42.17 52.71 -18.62
N GLU A 113 -41.18 53.60 -18.79
CA GLU A 113 -39.76 53.30 -18.53
C GLU A 113 -39.51 52.95 -17.05
N ARG A 114 -40.18 53.62 -16.11
CA ARG A 114 -40.08 53.30 -14.68
C ARG A 114 -40.67 51.93 -14.33
N LEU A 115 -41.83 51.60 -14.90
CA LEU A 115 -42.46 50.29 -14.70
C LEU A 115 -41.62 49.15 -15.29
N GLU A 116 -40.99 49.38 -16.45
CA GLU A 116 -40.08 48.41 -17.06
C GLU A 116 -38.83 48.22 -16.21
N ALA A 117 -38.24 49.30 -15.69
CA ALA A 117 -37.08 49.22 -14.80
C ALA A 117 -37.41 48.48 -13.49
N GLU A 118 -38.56 48.78 -12.87
CA GLU A 118 -39.01 48.10 -11.65
C GLU A 118 -39.26 46.60 -11.90
N ARG A 119 -39.86 46.25 -13.04
CA ARG A 119 -40.07 44.86 -13.43
C ARG A 119 -38.75 44.10 -13.61
N LEU A 120 -37.78 44.70 -14.30
CA LEU A 120 -36.46 44.10 -14.50
C LEU A 120 -35.70 43.93 -13.18
N GLU A 121 -35.83 44.87 -12.25
CA GLU A 121 -35.24 44.76 -10.92
C GLU A 121 -35.88 43.64 -10.11
N GLN A 122 -37.21 43.53 -10.13
CA GLN A 122 -37.94 42.42 -9.49
C GLN A 122 -37.57 41.06 -10.09
N GLU A 123 -37.43 40.97 -11.41
CA GLU A 123 -37.02 39.74 -12.09
C GLU A 123 -35.58 39.34 -11.72
N ARG A 124 -34.66 40.30 -11.62
CA ARG A 124 -33.28 40.06 -11.16
C ARG A 124 -33.25 39.54 -9.72
N ILE A 125 -34.00 40.16 -8.81
CA ILE A 125 -34.08 39.73 -7.40
C ILE A 125 -34.68 38.33 -7.30
N ALA A 126 -35.75 38.04 -8.04
CA ALA A 126 -36.37 36.72 -8.07
C ALA A 126 -35.42 35.65 -8.63
N ALA A 127 -34.65 35.97 -9.67
CA ALA A 127 -33.65 35.07 -10.23
C ALA A 127 -32.51 34.78 -9.25
N GLU A 128 -32.01 35.80 -8.55
CA GLU A 128 -30.96 35.67 -7.53
C GLU A 128 -31.43 34.83 -6.34
N GLN A 129 -32.67 35.03 -5.87
CA GLN A 129 -33.27 34.22 -4.81
C GLN A 129 -33.45 32.75 -5.24
N ALA A 130 -33.93 32.51 -6.46
CA ALA A 130 -34.10 31.15 -6.98
C ALA A 130 -32.76 30.43 -7.22
N GLU A 131 -31.68 31.16 -7.54
CA GLU A 131 -30.33 30.60 -7.60
C GLU A 131 -29.79 30.25 -6.20
N ALA A 132 -29.98 31.16 -5.23
CA ALA A 132 -29.58 30.91 -3.84
C ALA A 132 -30.30 29.70 -3.22
N GLU A 133 -31.61 29.58 -3.41
CA GLU A 133 -32.39 28.42 -2.93
C GLU A 133 -31.93 27.11 -3.57
N ARG A 134 -31.60 27.11 -4.87
CA ARG A 134 -31.09 25.92 -5.56
C ARG A 134 -29.74 25.48 -5.01
N LEU A 135 -28.82 26.42 -4.81
CA LEU A 135 -27.51 26.14 -4.24
C LEU A 135 -27.61 25.61 -2.80
N GLU A 136 -28.53 26.16 -2.01
CA GLU A 136 -28.79 25.66 -0.66
C GLU A 136 -29.35 24.24 -0.67
N GLN A 137 -30.32 23.94 -1.54
CA GLN A 137 -30.86 22.59 -1.70
C GLN A 137 -29.79 21.59 -2.18
N GLU A 138 -28.93 21.99 -3.11
CA GLU A 138 -27.82 21.16 -3.59
C GLU A 138 -26.81 20.87 -2.47
N ARG A 139 -26.46 21.88 -1.65
CA ARG A 139 -25.59 21.70 -0.48
C ARG A 139 -26.18 20.72 0.52
N ILE A 140 -27.47 20.87 0.85
CA ILE A 140 -28.16 19.97 1.80
C ILE A 140 -28.22 18.54 1.24
N ALA A 141 -28.50 18.38 -0.06
CA ALA A 141 -28.51 17.07 -0.71
C ALA A 141 -27.11 16.41 -0.71
N ALA A 142 -26.06 17.20 -0.95
CA ALA A 142 -24.68 16.72 -0.90
C ALA A 142 -24.27 16.28 0.52
N GLU A 143 -24.62 17.07 1.55
CA GLU A 143 -24.36 16.74 2.96
C GLU A 143 -25.07 15.45 3.37
N HIS A 144 -26.34 15.27 2.99
CA HIS A 144 -27.06 14.03 3.25
C HIS A 144 -26.45 12.81 2.54
N ALA A 145 -26.06 12.96 1.27
CA ALA A 145 -25.43 11.88 0.52
C ALA A 145 -24.06 11.49 1.09
N GLU A 146 -23.29 12.46 1.60
CA GLU A 146 -22.03 12.20 2.28
C GLU A 146 -22.23 11.49 3.63
N ALA A 147 -23.21 11.94 4.43
CA ALA A 147 -23.56 11.30 5.69
C ALA A 147 -24.00 9.84 5.50
N GLU A 148 -24.83 9.56 4.50
CA GLU A 148 -25.29 8.20 4.18
C GLU A 148 -24.12 7.30 3.73
N ARG A 149 -23.18 7.83 2.93
CA ARG A 149 -21.96 7.09 2.54
C ARG A 149 -21.07 6.77 3.73
N LEU A 150 -20.87 7.72 4.64
CA LEU A 150 -20.07 7.51 5.84
C LEU A 150 -20.73 6.48 6.77
N GLU A 151 -22.05 6.50 6.90
CA GLU A 151 -22.79 5.50 7.67
C GLU A 151 -22.69 4.10 7.06
N GLN A 152 -22.86 3.98 5.73
CA GLN A 152 -22.68 2.72 5.02
C GLN A 152 -21.24 2.18 5.15
N GLN A 153 -20.23 3.06 5.06
CA GLN A 153 -18.83 2.68 5.28
C GLN A 153 -18.61 2.19 6.70
N ARG A 154 -19.14 2.89 7.72
CA ARG A 154 -19.05 2.47 9.12
C ARG A 154 -19.66 1.09 9.35
N ILE A 155 -20.86 0.85 8.81
CA ILE A 155 -21.54 -0.46 8.93
C ILE A 155 -20.73 -1.56 8.23
N SER A 156 -20.21 -1.29 7.02
CA SER A 156 -19.38 -2.27 6.30
C SER A 156 -18.07 -2.60 7.04
N ALA A 157 -17.45 -1.60 7.67
CA ALA A 157 -16.23 -1.78 8.45
C ALA A 157 -16.50 -2.58 9.73
N GLU A 158 -17.60 -2.28 10.43
CA GLU A 158 -18.04 -3.00 11.63
C GLU A 158 -18.36 -4.47 11.32
N GLN A 159 -19.01 -4.75 10.18
CA GLN A 159 -19.27 -6.11 9.71
C GLN A 159 -17.98 -6.86 9.36
N ALA A 160 -17.04 -6.22 8.65
CA ALA A 160 -15.76 -6.83 8.31
C ALA A 160 -14.86 -7.07 9.54
N GLU A 161 -14.97 -6.24 10.58
CA GLU A 161 -14.29 -6.47 11.85
C GLU A 161 -14.91 -7.63 12.63
N ALA A 162 -16.25 -7.68 12.71
CA ALA A 162 -16.96 -8.78 13.36
C ALA A 162 -16.66 -10.14 12.71
N GLU A 163 -16.66 -10.21 11.37
CA GLU A 163 -16.33 -11.43 10.63
C GLU A 163 -14.88 -11.88 10.86
N ARG A 164 -13.93 -10.92 10.91
CA ARG A 164 -12.53 -11.22 11.23
C ARG A 164 -12.36 -11.77 12.65
N LEU A 165 -13.00 -11.17 13.64
CA LEU A 165 -12.98 -11.65 15.02
C LEU A 165 -13.61 -13.04 15.16
N GLU A 166 -14.68 -13.32 14.41
CA GLU A 166 -15.29 -14.65 14.39
C GLU A 166 -14.37 -15.69 13.75
N GLN A 167 -13.73 -15.37 12.62
CA GLN A 167 -12.74 -16.24 11.98
C GLN A 167 -11.53 -16.50 12.89
N GLU A 168 -11.03 -15.47 13.57
CA GLU A 168 -9.93 -15.59 14.53
C GLU A 168 -10.31 -16.49 15.71
N ARG A 169 -11.53 -16.35 16.25
CA ARG A 169 -12.05 -17.22 17.32
C ARG A 169 -12.13 -18.67 16.87
N ILE A 170 -12.67 -18.94 15.68
CA ILE A 170 -12.76 -20.30 15.13
C ILE A 170 -11.36 -20.90 14.91
N ALA A 171 -10.43 -20.12 14.37
CA ALA A 171 -9.05 -20.56 14.17
C ALA A 171 -8.34 -20.85 15.50
N ALA A 172 -8.55 -20.03 16.53
CA ALA A 172 -8.00 -20.26 17.86
C ALA A 172 -8.56 -21.53 18.51
N GLU A 173 -9.88 -21.77 18.40
CA GLU A 173 -10.54 -22.97 18.92
C GLU A 173 -10.03 -24.24 18.21
N GLN A 174 -9.84 -24.20 16.88
CA GLN A 174 -9.26 -25.30 16.12
C GLN A 174 -7.80 -25.57 16.52
N ALA A 175 -6.99 -24.51 16.65
CA ALA A 175 -5.59 -24.65 17.06
C ALA A 175 -5.47 -25.21 18.48
N GLU A 176 -6.36 -24.85 19.40
CA GLU A 176 -6.40 -25.42 20.74
C GLU A 176 -6.79 -26.91 20.70
N ALA A 177 -7.81 -27.28 19.94
CA ALA A 177 -8.23 -28.67 19.77
C ALA A 177 -7.11 -29.56 19.18
N GLU A 178 -6.41 -29.08 18.15
CA GLU A 178 -5.26 -29.79 17.57
C GLU A 178 -4.12 -29.94 18.57
N ARG A 179 -3.84 -28.90 19.37
CA ARG A 179 -2.80 -28.96 20.41
C ARG A 179 -3.12 -29.99 21.49
N VAL A 180 -4.38 -30.05 21.94
CA VAL A 180 -4.83 -31.05 22.93
C VAL A 180 -4.69 -32.45 22.37
N GLU A 181 -5.08 -32.68 21.11
CA GLU A 181 -4.95 -33.99 20.48
C GLU A 181 -3.48 -34.40 20.28
N GLN A 182 -2.62 -33.47 19.86
CA GLN A 182 -1.17 -33.72 19.75
C GLN A 182 -0.54 -34.04 21.11
N GLN A 183 -0.95 -33.36 22.17
CA GLN A 183 -0.50 -33.66 23.53
C GLN A 183 -0.95 -35.06 23.98
N ARG A 184 -2.18 -35.45 23.66
CA ARG A 184 -2.71 -36.80 23.95
C ARG A 184 -1.89 -37.87 23.24
N ILE A 185 -1.64 -37.71 21.94
CA ILE A 185 -0.84 -38.65 21.14
C ILE A 185 0.61 -38.71 21.65
N ALA A 186 1.20 -37.58 22.02
CA ALA A 186 2.55 -37.54 22.57
C ALA A 186 2.65 -38.25 23.93
N ALA A 187 1.67 -38.04 24.82
CA ALA A 187 1.60 -38.70 26.11
C ALA A 187 1.45 -40.23 25.96
N GLU A 188 0.57 -40.67 25.06
CA GLU A 188 0.34 -42.10 24.77
C GLU A 188 1.61 -42.78 24.22
N ARG A 189 2.34 -42.11 23.32
CA ARG A 189 3.64 -42.61 22.81
C ARG A 189 4.69 -42.72 23.91
N LEU A 190 4.78 -41.73 24.79
CA LEU A 190 5.75 -41.71 25.87
C LEU A 190 5.47 -42.80 26.91
N GLU A 191 4.19 -43.09 27.16
CA GLU A 191 3.77 -44.20 28.02
C GLU A 191 4.09 -45.55 27.38
N ALA A 192 3.84 -45.72 26.08
CA ALA A 192 4.20 -46.92 25.34
C ALA A 192 5.73 -47.18 25.35
N GLU A 193 6.53 -46.14 25.11
CA GLU A 193 7.99 -46.25 25.14
C GLU A 193 8.51 -46.61 26.54
N ARG A 194 7.92 -46.04 27.61
CA ARG A 194 8.26 -46.40 29.00
C ARG A 194 7.93 -47.86 29.31
N LEU A 195 6.78 -48.36 28.86
CA LEU A 195 6.40 -49.77 29.05
C LEU A 195 7.34 -50.71 28.29
N GLU A 196 7.75 -50.34 27.07
CA GLU A 196 8.72 -51.10 26.29
C GLU A 196 10.10 -51.13 26.96
N GLN A 197 10.59 -49.99 27.45
CA GLN A 197 11.85 -49.91 28.19
C GLN A 197 11.80 -50.73 29.49
N GLN A 198 10.68 -50.70 30.23
CA GLN A 198 10.50 -51.54 31.41
C GLN A 198 10.51 -53.03 31.07
N ARG A 199 9.89 -53.42 29.95
CA ARG A 199 9.91 -54.81 29.47
C ARG A 199 11.32 -55.27 29.13
N ILE A 200 12.08 -54.47 28.38
CA ILE A 200 13.46 -54.76 28.00
C ILE A 200 14.35 -54.85 29.25
N ALA A 201 14.20 -53.91 30.20
CA ALA A 201 14.96 -53.93 31.44
C ALA A 201 14.65 -55.16 32.32
N ALA A 202 13.38 -55.59 32.36
CA ALA A 202 12.97 -56.80 33.08
C ALA A 202 13.56 -58.07 32.43
N GLU A 203 13.54 -58.15 31.10
CA GLU A 203 14.12 -59.26 30.34
C GLU A 203 15.64 -59.34 30.52
N GLN A 204 16.34 -58.19 30.48
CA GLN A 204 17.77 -58.11 30.78
C GLN A 204 18.10 -58.53 32.21
N ALA A 205 17.33 -58.07 33.19
CA ALA A 205 17.54 -58.45 34.60
C ALA A 205 17.29 -59.95 34.85
N GLU A 206 16.36 -60.57 34.13
CA GLU A 206 16.13 -62.02 34.20
C GLU A 206 17.28 -62.80 33.54
N ALA A 207 17.75 -62.35 32.37
CA ALA A 207 18.90 -62.93 31.68
C ALA A 207 20.17 -62.86 32.54
N GLU A 208 20.45 -61.71 33.16
CA GLU A 208 21.58 -61.54 34.08
C GLU A 208 21.47 -62.47 35.30
N ARG A 209 20.27 -62.64 35.88
CA ARG A 209 20.07 -63.58 36.99
C ARG A 209 20.33 -65.03 36.58
N LEU A 210 19.84 -65.43 35.40
CA LEU A 210 20.08 -66.77 34.86
C LEU A 210 21.57 -67.00 34.57
N GLU A 211 22.26 -66.00 34.03
CA GLU A 211 23.70 -66.06 33.80
C GLU A 211 24.48 -66.13 35.13
N GLN A 212 24.10 -65.34 36.13
CA GLN A 212 24.69 -65.42 37.48
C GLN A 212 24.44 -66.78 38.13
N GLN A 213 23.25 -67.36 37.96
CA GLN A 213 22.96 -68.73 38.44
C GLN A 213 23.79 -69.77 37.70
N ARG A 214 23.97 -69.63 36.37
CA ARG A 214 24.82 -70.51 35.57
C ARG A 214 26.28 -70.43 36.02
N ILE A 215 26.80 -69.21 36.20
CA ILE A 215 28.16 -68.97 36.70
C ILE A 215 28.31 -69.52 38.12
N ALA A 216 27.34 -69.30 39.01
CA ALA A 216 27.39 -69.85 40.37
C ALA A 216 27.32 -71.38 40.39
N ALA A 217 26.52 -71.99 39.51
CA ALA A 217 26.46 -73.45 39.37
C ALA A 217 27.76 -74.02 38.79
N GLU A 218 28.33 -73.35 37.79
CA GLU A 218 29.63 -73.68 37.19
C GLU A 218 30.77 -73.52 38.21
N GLN A 219 30.73 -72.47 39.04
CA GLN A 219 31.65 -72.26 40.16
C GLN A 219 31.49 -73.31 41.26
N ALA A 220 30.25 -73.70 41.62
CA ALA A 220 30.01 -74.75 42.61
C ALA A 220 30.40 -76.14 42.09
N GLU A 221 30.23 -76.40 40.79
CA GLU A 221 30.73 -77.61 40.14
C GLU A 221 32.25 -77.62 40.05
N ALA A 222 32.85 -76.49 39.67
CA ALA A 222 34.29 -76.29 39.70
C ALA A 222 34.84 -76.44 41.12
N GLU A 223 34.20 -75.89 42.17
CA GLU A 223 34.60 -76.06 43.56
C GLU A 223 34.45 -77.52 44.04
N ARG A 224 33.44 -78.26 43.58
CA ARG A 224 33.32 -79.70 43.88
C ARG A 224 34.42 -80.50 43.20
N LEU A 225 34.67 -80.24 41.91
CA LEU A 225 35.78 -80.84 41.17
C LEU A 225 37.13 -80.42 41.75
N GLU A 226 37.26 -79.20 42.25
CA GLU A 226 38.44 -78.65 42.95
C GLU A 226 38.60 -79.34 44.30
N GLN A 227 37.53 -79.60 45.07
CA GLN A 227 37.60 -80.37 46.30
C GLN A 227 37.97 -81.83 46.05
N GLU A 228 37.47 -82.43 44.96
CA GLU A 228 37.84 -83.78 44.52
C GLU A 228 39.29 -83.83 44.02
N ARG A 229 39.73 -82.78 43.31
CA ARG A 229 41.09 -82.53 42.86
C ARG A 229 42.03 -82.24 44.02
N ILE A 230 41.62 -81.49 45.04
CA ILE A 230 42.36 -81.21 46.27
C ILE A 230 42.45 -82.48 47.13
N ALA A 231 41.45 -83.36 47.13
CA ALA A 231 41.54 -84.66 47.79
C ALA A 231 42.50 -85.62 47.05
N ALA A 232 42.49 -85.60 45.71
CA ALA A 232 43.44 -86.33 44.88
C ALA A 232 44.87 -85.72 44.96
N GLU A 233 44.96 -84.40 44.98
CA GLU A 233 46.18 -83.61 45.15
C GLU A 233 46.68 -83.69 46.58
N HIS A 234 45.89 -83.90 47.63
CA HIS A 234 46.44 -84.16 48.97
C HIS A 234 47.12 -85.54 49.01
N ALA A 235 46.56 -86.52 48.30
CA ALA A 235 47.18 -87.84 48.11
C ALA A 235 48.40 -87.81 47.17
N GLU A 236 48.49 -86.80 46.29
CA GLU A 236 49.62 -86.56 45.39
C GLU A 236 50.63 -85.54 45.95
N ALA A 237 50.23 -84.62 46.84
CA ALA A 237 51.05 -83.61 47.52
C ALA A 237 51.81 -84.23 48.70
N GLU A 238 51.30 -85.29 49.34
CA GLU A 238 52.17 -86.17 50.13
C GLU A 238 53.32 -86.77 49.28
N ARG A 239 53.16 -86.90 47.94
CA ARG A 239 54.22 -87.34 47.01
C ARG A 239 55.02 -86.19 46.40
N LEU A 240 54.44 -85.00 46.23
CA LEU A 240 55.04 -83.85 45.55
C LEU A 240 55.57 -82.76 46.49
N GLU A 241 55.30 -82.81 47.80
CA GLU A 241 55.97 -81.98 48.83
C GLU A 241 57.45 -82.35 49.00
N GLN A 242 57.92 -83.42 48.36
CA GLN A 242 59.34 -83.70 48.11
C GLN A 242 59.93 -82.94 46.90
N GLN A 243 59.12 -82.27 46.10
CA GLN A 243 59.57 -81.59 44.89
C GLN A 243 58.97 -80.18 44.79
N ARG A 244 59.80 -79.23 45.22
CA ARG A 244 59.76 -77.79 44.87
C ARG A 244 58.60 -77.02 45.51
N ILE A 245 58.83 -76.12 46.47
CA ILE A 245 59.95 -75.17 46.55
C ILE A 245 60.39 -74.71 45.14
N ALA A 246 59.49 -74.11 44.35
CA ALA A 246 59.87 -73.20 43.27
C ALA A 246 58.63 -72.63 42.57
N ALA A 247 58.56 -71.29 42.59
CA ALA A 247 57.80 -70.41 41.71
C ALA A 247 56.39 -70.04 42.16
N GLU A 248 56.42 -69.15 43.14
CA GLU A 248 55.41 -68.14 43.44
C GLU A 248 55.24 -67.14 42.26
N GLU A 249 54.00 -66.66 42.12
CA GLU A 249 53.54 -65.30 41.75
C GLU A 249 53.06 -64.90 40.32
N ALA A 250 51.80 -64.38 40.33
CA ALA A 250 51.25 -63.18 39.65
C ALA A 250 50.73 -63.30 38.19
N LYS A 251 49.66 -62.62 37.70
CA LYS A 251 48.64 -61.67 38.21
C LYS A 251 47.55 -61.46 37.14
N ALA A 252 46.46 -60.78 37.53
CA ALA A 252 45.31 -60.38 36.73
C ALA A 252 45.33 -58.91 36.20
N ALA A 253 44.47 -58.69 35.18
CA ALA A 253 43.60 -57.53 34.88
C ALA A 253 44.11 -56.24 34.15
N GLU A 254 43.29 -55.73 33.22
CA GLU A 254 43.37 -54.37 32.61
C GLU A 254 41.98 -53.75 32.30
N LYS A 255 41.91 -52.40 32.22
CA LYS A 255 40.77 -51.50 31.86
C LYS A 255 41.22 -50.48 30.77
N PRO A 256 40.31 -49.84 29.99
CA PRO A 256 40.66 -49.17 28.72
C PRO A 256 41.11 -47.69 28.81
N LYS A 257 41.84 -47.26 27.76
CA LYS A 257 42.53 -45.94 27.59
C LYS A 257 41.63 -44.85 26.98
N LYS A 258 41.93 -43.57 27.29
CA LYS A 258 41.31 -42.37 26.70
C LYS A 258 41.76 -42.15 25.24
N GLU A 259 40.82 -42.01 24.32
CA GLU A 259 41.07 -41.79 22.89
C GLU A 259 41.56 -40.35 22.57
N GLY A 260 42.41 -40.24 21.54
CA GLY A 260 43.03 -39.00 21.08
C GLY A 260 42.08 -38.04 20.36
N PHE A 261 42.46 -36.76 20.27
CA PHE A 261 41.62 -35.69 19.71
C PHE A 261 41.23 -35.94 18.24
N PHE A 262 42.16 -36.31 17.36
CA PHE A 262 41.84 -36.55 15.95
C PHE A 262 40.86 -37.73 15.75
N ALA A 263 40.97 -38.78 16.58
CA ALA A 263 40.05 -39.93 16.56
C ALA A 263 38.60 -39.51 16.85
N ARG A 264 38.39 -38.59 17.79
CA ARG A 264 37.06 -38.02 18.08
C ARG A 264 36.49 -37.20 16.92
N LEU A 265 37.31 -36.43 16.21
CA LEU A 265 36.86 -35.70 15.01
C LEU A 265 36.46 -36.66 13.89
N LYS A 266 37.27 -37.70 13.63
CA LYS A 266 36.93 -38.77 12.68
C LYS A 266 35.60 -39.44 13.03
N LYS A 267 35.42 -39.81 14.30
CA LYS A 267 34.18 -40.42 14.80
C LYS A 267 32.98 -39.49 14.62
N GLY A 268 33.13 -38.22 14.98
CA GLY A 268 32.09 -37.21 14.82
C GLY A 268 31.83 -36.78 13.38
N LEU A 269 32.63 -37.22 12.41
CA LEU A 269 32.35 -37.01 10.98
C LEU A 269 31.95 -38.29 10.26
N LEU A 270 31.84 -39.43 10.96
CA LEU A 270 31.67 -40.75 10.35
C LEU A 270 30.54 -40.78 9.31
N LYS A 271 29.35 -40.31 9.67
CA LYS A 271 28.18 -40.28 8.76
C LYS A 271 28.43 -39.40 7.53
N THR A 272 29.06 -38.24 7.70
CA THR A 272 29.39 -37.34 6.59
C THR A 272 30.53 -37.90 5.75
N ARG A 273 31.52 -38.57 6.35
CA ARG A 273 32.62 -39.25 5.67
C ARG A 273 32.13 -40.37 4.75
N VAL A 274 31.11 -41.12 5.17
CA VAL A 274 30.52 -42.17 4.34
C VAL A 274 29.99 -41.60 3.02
N ASN A 275 29.32 -40.44 3.07
CA ASN A 275 28.73 -39.81 1.88
C ASN A 275 29.74 -38.98 1.07
N ILE A 276 30.61 -38.22 1.75
CA ILE A 276 31.61 -37.35 1.11
C ILE A 276 32.92 -38.13 0.94
N GLY A 277 33.68 -38.37 2.01
CA GLY A 277 35.02 -38.96 1.95
C GLY A 277 35.14 -40.27 1.15
N SER A 278 34.63 -41.36 1.72
CA SER A 278 34.69 -42.69 1.10
C SER A 278 33.70 -42.82 -0.06
N GLY A 279 32.57 -42.11 0.01
CA GLY A 279 31.59 -42.04 -1.08
C GLY A 279 32.21 -41.51 -2.37
N PHE A 280 32.97 -40.41 -2.31
CA PHE A 280 33.69 -39.88 -3.47
C PHE A 280 34.79 -40.81 -3.96
N ALA A 281 35.59 -41.41 -3.08
CA ALA A 281 36.67 -42.32 -3.49
C ALA A 281 36.16 -43.47 -4.39
N SER A 282 34.95 -43.98 -4.11
CA SER A 282 34.30 -45.02 -4.93
C SER A 282 33.93 -44.56 -6.35
N ILE A 283 33.65 -43.28 -6.54
CA ILE A 283 33.29 -42.69 -7.85
C ILE A 283 34.53 -42.58 -8.73
N PHE A 284 35.68 -42.24 -8.15
CA PHE A 284 36.93 -42.03 -8.89
C PHE A 284 37.72 -43.32 -9.18
N THR A 285 37.51 -44.38 -8.37
CA THR A 285 38.29 -45.62 -8.48
C THR A 285 38.08 -46.31 -9.82
N GLY A 286 39.13 -46.37 -10.66
CA GLY A 286 39.12 -47.07 -11.95
C GLY A 286 38.34 -46.38 -13.08
N LYS A 287 37.79 -45.17 -12.85
CA LYS A 287 37.12 -44.37 -13.90
C LYS A 287 38.11 -43.46 -14.63
N LYS A 288 37.81 -43.17 -15.90
CA LYS A 288 38.50 -42.12 -16.67
C LYS A 288 37.85 -40.77 -16.38
N ILE A 289 38.60 -39.69 -16.60
CA ILE A 289 38.07 -38.34 -16.50
C ILE A 289 37.27 -38.05 -17.78
N ASP A 290 35.95 -38.16 -17.70
CA ASP A 290 34.97 -37.87 -18.74
C ASP A 290 33.76 -37.12 -18.15
N ASP A 291 32.84 -36.70 -19.02
CA ASP A 291 31.68 -35.91 -18.61
C ASP A 291 30.77 -36.68 -17.62
N GLU A 292 30.66 -38.01 -17.79
CA GLU A 292 29.89 -38.90 -16.89
C GLU A 292 30.45 -38.88 -15.46
N LEU A 293 31.78 -38.88 -15.30
CA LEU A 293 32.42 -38.74 -13.99
C LEU A 293 32.06 -37.42 -13.30
N PHE A 294 32.00 -36.31 -14.05
CA PHE A 294 31.66 -35.00 -13.48
C PHE A 294 30.17 -34.89 -13.12
N GLU A 295 29.27 -35.51 -13.90
CA GLU A 295 27.84 -35.59 -13.57
C GLU A 295 27.59 -36.41 -12.30
N ASP A 296 28.28 -37.55 -12.15
CA ASP A 296 28.25 -38.37 -10.93
C ASP A 296 28.76 -37.58 -9.70
N LEU A 297 29.88 -36.87 -9.89
CA LEU A 297 30.48 -36.03 -8.85
C LEU A 297 29.53 -34.90 -8.43
N GLU A 298 28.93 -34.20 -9.39
CA GLU A 298 27.95 -33.14 -9.15
C GLU A 298 26.77 -33.69 -8.32
N THR A 299 26.19 -34.81 -8.74
CA THR A 299 25.07 -35.46 -8.04
C THR A 299 25.42 -35.76 -6.58
N GLN A 300 26.62 -36.28 -6.35
CA GLN A 300 27.08 -36.64 -5.01
C GLN A 300 27.37 -35.40 -4.13
N LEU A 301 27.95 -34.33 -4.70
CA LEU A 301 28.17 -33.06 -4.00
C LEU A 301 26.83 -32.39 -3.61
N LEU A 302 25.83 -32.43 -4.48
CA LEU A 302 24.49 -31.93 -4.18
C LEU A 302 23.81 -32.75 -3.08
N THR A 303 23.93 -34.08 -3.14
CA THR A 303 23.39 -35.00 -2.13
C THR A 303 24.04 -34.77 -0.75
N ALA A 304 25.30 -34.37 -0.73
CA ALA A 304 26.04 -33.99 0.47
C ALA A 304 25.70 -32.59 1.03
N ASP A 305 24.74 -31.88 0.44
CA ASP A 305 24.26 -30.54 0.85
C ASP A 305 25.27 -29.38 0.63
N LEU A 306 26.19 -29.48 -0.34
CA LEU A 306 27.05 -28.34 -0.74
C LEU A 306 26.27 -27.21 -1.45
N GLY A 307 25.11 -27.53 -2.01
CA GLY A 307 24.27 -26.58 -2.73
C GLY A 307 24.77 -26.28 -4.16
N VAL A 308 23.83 -25.85 -5.00
CA VAL A 308 24.03 -25.76 -6.46
C VAL A 308 25.19 -24.84 -6.84
N ASP A 309 25.22 -23.61 -6.33
CA ASP A 309 26.26 -22.63 -6.70
C ASP A 309 27.68 -23.10 -6.32
N THR A 310 27.84 -23.62 -5.10
CA THR A 310 29.13 -24.11 -4.60
C THR A 310 29.60 -25.32 -5.39
N THR A 311 28.68 -26.24 -5.69
CA THR A 311 28.97 -27.44 -6.49
C THR A 311 29.40 -27.04 -7.90
N MET A 312 28.65 -26.18 -8.59
CA MET A 312 29.02 -25.73 -9.94
C MET A 312 30.40 -25.06 -9.95
N LYS A 313 30.66 -24.15 -9.01
CA LYS A 313 32.00 -23.53 -8.87
C LYS A 313 33.12 -24.55 -8.66
N LEU A 314 32.88 -25.58 -7.83
CA LEU A 314 33.85 -26.63 -7.59
C LEU A 314 34.09 -27.48 -8.85
N ILE A 315 33.02 -27.90 -9.54
CA ILE A 315 33.10 -28.66 -10.79
C ILE A 315 33.84 -27.87 -11.87
N ASP A 316 33.52 -26.58 -12.04
CA ASP A 316 34.20 -25.70 -12.99
C ASP A 316 35.70 -25.58 -12.66
N SER A 317 36.03 -25.32 -11.39
CA SER A 317 37.44 -25.24 -10.94
C SER A 317 38.19 -26.55 -11.19
N LEU A 318 37.56 -27.70 -10.89
CA LEU A 318 38.14 -29.02 -11.09
C LEU A 318 38.34 -29.35 -12.56
N THR A 319 37.36 -29.05 -13.41
CA THR A 319 37.44 -29.28 -14.86
C THR A 319 38.59 -28.47 -15.46
N ASP A 320 38.67 -27.20 -15.11
CA ASP A 320 39.74 -26.30 -15.53
C ASP A 320 41.12 -26.78 -15.04
N ALA A 321 41.23 -27.14 -13.76
CA ALA A 321 42.49 -27.57 -13.17
C ALA A 321 42.94 -28.96 -13.69
N ALA A 322 42.01 -29.88 -13.95
CA ALA A 322 42.28 -31.17 -14.56
C ALA A 322 42.81 -31.01 -16.00
N ASN A 323 42.19 -30.14 -16.79
CA ASN A 323 42.62 -29.80 -18.14
C ASN A 323 44.01 -29.16 -18.15
N ARG A 324 44.26 -28.19 -17.26
CA ARG A 324 45.57 -27.52 -17.12
C ARG A 324 46.69 -28.48 -16.71
N LYS A 325 46.42 -29.40 -15.78
CA LYS A 325 47.40 -30.38 -15.28
C LYS A 325 47.49 -31.65 -16.15
N GLN A 326 46.66 -31.76 -17.20
CA GLN A 326 46.54 -32.94 -18.06
C GLN A 326 46.37 -34.24 -17.24
N LEU A 327 45.51 -34.20 -16.22
CA LEU A 327 45.22 -35.38 -15.39
C LEU A 327 44.60 -36.49 -16.25
N LYS A 328 44.99 -37.74 -15.98
CA LYS A 328 44.59 -38.91 -16.81
C LYS A 328 43.83 -39.98 -16.04
N ASP A 329 43.82 -39.93 -14.71
CA ASP A 329 43.19 -40.92 -13.84
C ASP A 329 42.33 -40.23 -12.76
N GLY A 330 41.31 -40.95 -12.29
CA GLY A 330 40.38 -40.46 -11.28
C GLY A 330 41.03 -40.23 -9.92
N ASP A 331 42.07 -40.97 -9.56
CA ASP A 331 42.77 -40.84 -8.28
C ASP A 331 43.45 -39.46 -8.16
N ALA A 332 44.06 -38.97 -9.23
CA ALA A 332 44.63 -37.62 -9.26
C ALA A 332 43.55 -36.52 -9.21
N LEU A 333 42.35 -36.78 -9.76
CA LEU A 333 41.22 -35.87 -9.67
C LEU A 333 40.63 -35.82 -8.26
N TYR A 334 40.60 -36.95 -7.55
CA TYR A 334 40.20 -37.03 -6.13
C TYR A 334 41.12 -36.17 -5.24
N GLU A 335 42.43 -36.29 -5.40
CA GLU A 335 43.40 -35.48 -4.65
C GLU A 335 43.27 -33.99 -4.99
N LEU A 336 43.00 -33.66 -6.25
CA LEU A 336 42.73 -32.29 -6.67
C LEU A 336 41.45 -31.73 -6.03
N MET A 337 40.36 -32.52 -6.00
CA MET A 337 39.12 -32.15 -5.33
C MET A 337 39.36 -31.89 -3.84
N LYS A 338 40.10 -32.76 -3.15
CA LYS A 338 40.46 -32.56 -1.75
C LYS A 338 41.18 -31.21 -1.53
N GLN A 339 42.12 -30.87 -2.42
CA GLN A 339 42.85 -29.59 -2.36
C GLN A 339 41.95 -28.38 -2.61
N GLU A 340 41.08 -28.42 -3.61
CA GLU A 340 40.12 -27.33 -3.92
C GLU A 340 39.13 -27.12 -2.76
N MET A 341 38.61 -28.21 -2.19
CA MET A 341 37.74 -28.17 -1.02
C MET A 341 38.44 -27.60 0.22
N ALA A 342 39.72 -27.93 0.44
CA ALA A 342 40.51 -27.33 1.51
C ALA A 342 40.72 -25.82 1.28
N ALA A 343 40.99 -25.41 0.04
CA ALA A 343 41.17 -24.00 -0.31
C ALA A 343 39.89 -23.19 -0.05
N MET A 344 38.71 -23.73 -0.39
CA MET A 344 37.42 -23.09 -0.10
C MET A 344 37.19 -22.88 1.40
N LEU A 345 37.53 -23.86 2.24
CA LEU A 345 37.38 -23.72 3.70
C LEU A 345 38.42 -22.80 4.32
N LYS A 346 39.60 -22.67 3.71
CA LYS A 346 40.68 -21.88 4.27
C LYS A 346 40.34 -20.39 4.37
N THR A 347 39.51 -19.88 3.46
CA THR A 347 39.05 -18.48 3.47
C THR A 347 38.17 -18.15 4.68
N ALA A 348 37.42 -19.14 5.17
CA ALA A 348 36.57 -19.02 6.35
C ALA A 348 37.27 -19.46 7.65
N GLU A 349 38.52 -19.94 7.59
CA GLU A 349 39.27 -20.34 8.77
C GLU A 349 39.89 -19.12 9.47
N GLN A 350 39.27 -18.70 10.58
CA GLN A 350 39.88 -17.74 11.48
C GLN A 350 39.45 -18.04 12.92
N PRO A 351 40.35 -18.58 13.77
CA PRO A 351 40.05 -18.85 15.17
C PRO A 351 39.61 -17.58 15.93
N LEU A 352 38.72 -17.72 16.90
CA LEU A 352 38.33 -16.62 17.77
C LEU A 352 39.48 -16.28 18.72
N VAL A 353 39.98 -15.05 18.64
CA VAL A 353 41.02 -14.52 19.53
C VAL A 353 40.40 -13.44 20.41
N ILE A 354 40.53 -13.61 21.72
CA ILE A 354 40.05 -12.63 22.71
C ILE A 354 41.20 -11.66 23.03
N PRO A 355 41.13 -10.37 22.62
CA PRO A 355 42.15 -9.39 22.92
C PRO A 355 42.24 -9.10 24.42
N ALA A 356 43.46 -8.90 24.94
CA ALA A 356 43.68 -8.69 26.37
C ALA A 356 43.17 -7.32 26.88
N ASP A 357 43.03 -6.35 25.98
CA ASP A 357 42.56 -4.99 26.22
C ASP A 357 41.02 -4.86 26.21
N LYS A 358 40.30 -5.90 25.78
CA LYS A 358 38.83 -5.94 25.81
C LYS A 358 38.35 -6.72 27.03
N LYS A 359 37.94 -5.99 28.08
CA LYS A 359 37.41 -6.57 29.33
C LYS A 359 36.09 -5.92 29.79
N PRO A 360 34.94 -6.61 29.69
CA PRO A 360 34.78 -7.95 29.10
C PRO A 360 34.80 -7.93 27.57
N PHE A 361 35.36 -8.98 26.96
CA PHE A 361 35.07 -9.33 25.58
C PHE A 361 33.65 -9.93 25.53
N VAL A 362 32.80 -9.39 24.66
CA VAL A 362 31.35 -9.69 24.67
C VAL A 362 31.00 -10.51 23.44
N ILE A 363 30.53 -11.73 23.68
CA ILE A 363 30.05 -12.67 22.67
C ILE A 363 28.52 -12.71 22.74
N LEU A 364 27.85 -12.25 21.69
CA LEU A 364 26.41 -12.38 21.51
C LEU A 364 26.12 -13.64 20.69
N MET A 365 25.50 -14.64 21.31
CA MET A 365 25.18 -15.91 20.66
C MET A 365 23.80 -15.83 20.03
N VAL A 366 23.70 -16.04 18.72
CA VAL A 366 22.44 -15.98 17.97
C VAL A 366 22.20 -17.27 17.19
N GLY A 367 20.96 -17.46 16.73
CA GLY A 367 20.55 -18.63 15.95
C GLY A 367 19.21 -19.18 16.39
N VAL A 368 18.68 -20.16 15.65
CA VAL A 368 17.33 -20.67 15.89
C VAL A 368 17.27 -21.65 17.07
N ASN A 369 16.08 -22.02 17.52
CA ASN A 369 15.94 -23.00 18.60
C ASN A 369 16.41 -24.39 18.16
N GLY A 370 16.98 -25.15 19.09
CA GLY A 370 17.40 -26.53 18.85
C GLY A 370 18.74 -26.71 18.13
N VAL A 371 19.37 -25.65 17.61
CA VAL A 371 20.69 -25.72 16.94
C VAL A 371 21.87 -25.86 17.90
N GLY A 372 21.63 -25.94 19.21
CA GLY A 372 22.70 -26.13 20.20
C GLY A 372 23.38 -24.85 20.70
N LYS A 373 22.73 -23.67 20.64
CA LYS A 373 23.26 -22.40 21.20
C LYS A 373 23.67 -22.52 22.67
N THR A 374 22.73 -22.82 23.56
CA THR A 374 22.96 -22.90 25.01
C THR A 374 24.01 -23.97 25.35
N THR A 375 24.02 -25.09 24.63
CA THR A 375 25.08 -26.11 24.76
C THR A 375 26.45 -25.56 24.33
N THR A 376 26.53 -24.85 23.21
CA THR A 376 27.75 -24.20 22.72
C THR A 376 28.26 -23.16 23.72
N ILE A 377 27.37 -22.38 24.34
CA ILE A 377 27.70 -21.43 25.41
C ILE A 377 28.39 -22.15 26.56
N GLY A 378 27.79 -23.24 27.06
CA GLY A 378 28.37 -24.02 28.16
C GLY A 378 29.78 -24.54 27.84
N LYS A 379 29.98 -25.05 26.62
CA LYS A 379 31.28 -25.55 26.15
C LYS A 379 32.31 -24.43 25.99
N LEU A 380 31.95 -23.31 25.35
CA LEU A 380 32.83 -22.13 25.22
C LEU A 380 33.21 -21.56 26.58
N ALA A 381 32.25 -21.44 27.50
CA ALA A 381 32.48 -20.91 28.83
C ALA A 381 33.50 -21.77 29.59
N LYS A 382 33.38 -23.10 29.47
CA LYS A 382 34.33 -24.03 30.07
C LYS A 382 35.70 -23.96 29.39
N GLN A 383 35.75 -23.90 28.06
CA GLN A 383 37.00 -23.75 27.32
C GLN A 383 37.76 -22.47 27.74
N PHE A 384 37.10 -21.32 27.80
CA PHE A 384 37.74 -20.08 28.23
C PHE A 384 38.18 -20.13 29.70
N GLN A 385 37.41 -20.78 30.56
CA GLN A 385 37.81 -21.04 31.95
C GLN A 385 39.08 -21.91 32.03
N ASP A 386 39.18 -22.96 31.19
CA ASP A 386 40.35 -23.83 31.12
C ASP A 386 41.59 -23.11 30.55
N GLU A 387 41.37 -22.10 29.71
CA GLU A 387 42.39 -21.14 29.27
C GLU A 387 42.75 -20.08 30.33
N GLY A 388 42.17 -20.17 31.54
CA GLY A 388 42.45 -19.27 32.66
C GLY A 388 41.69 -17.94 32.64
N LYS A 389 40.71 -17.76 31.75
CA LYS A 389 39.90 -16.54 31.67
C LYS A 389 38.72 -16.61 32.63
N SER A 390 38.40 -15.48 33.26
CA SER A 390 37.15 -15.33 34.01
C SER A 390 35.97 -15.14 33.04
N VAL A 391 34.89 -15.88 33.25
CA VAL A 391 33.72 -15.90 32.37
C VAL A 391 32.47 -15.51 33.15
N MET A 392 31.53 -14.83 32.51
CA MET A 392 30.18 -14.58 32.99
C MET A 392 29.18 -14.90 31.89
N LEU A 393 28.00 -15.39 32.27
CA LEU A 393 26.92 -15.74 31.35
C LEU A 393 25.73 -14.80 31.55
N ALA A 394 25.06 -14.42 30.46
CA ALA A 394 23.79 -13.71 30.49
C ALA A 394 22.67 -14.59 29.91
N ALA A 395 21.64 -14.84 30.71
CA ALA A 395 20.49 -15.65 30.31
C ALA A 395 19.46 -14.80 29.54
N GLY A 396 19.79 -14.42 28.30
CA GLY A 396 18.93 -13.57 27.47
C GLY A 396 17.84 -14.32 26.68
N ASP A 397 17.74 -15.66 26.73
CA ASP A 397 16.53 -16.38 26.26
C ASP A 397 15.45 -16.36 27.35
N THR A 398 14.92 -15.17 27.65
CA THR A 398 13.99 -14.95 28.77
C THR A 398 12.60 -15.55 28.54
N PHE A 399 12.23 -15.82 27.28
CA PHE A 399 10.95 -16.42 26.91
C PHE A 399 10.86 -17.91 27.25
N ARG A 400 11.99 -18.60 27.36
CA ARG A 400 12.05 -20.04 27.65
C ARG A 400 12.62 -20.26 29.04
N ALA A 401 11.73 -20.46 30.02
CA ALA A 401 12.13 -20.77 31.41
C ALA A 401 13.18 -21.90 31.48
N ALA A 402 12.99 -22.98 30.72
CA ALA A 402 13.93 -24.09 30.64
C ALA A 402 15.30 -23.71 30.05
N ALA A 403 15.39 -22.70 29.17
CA ALA A 403 16.67 -22.24 28.64
C ALA A 403 17.46 -21.45 29.69
N VAL A 404 16.78 -20.59 30.44
CA VAL A 404 17.36 -19.88 31.60
C VAL A 404 17.87 -20.89 32.63
N GLU A 405 17.04 -21.86 33.02
CA GLU A 405 17.40 -22.92 33.97
C GLU A 405 18.58 -23.76 33.46
N GLN A 406 18.56 -24.18 32.19
CA GLN A 406 19.66 -24.92 31.59
C GLN A 406 20.98 -24.16 31.64
N LEU A 407 20.96 -22.85 31.34
CA LEU A 407 22.15 -22.02 31.41
C LEU A 407 22.64 -21.82 32.85
N GLN A 408 21.72 -21.69 33.82
CA GLN A 408 22.04 -21.63 35.24
C GLN A 408 22.70 -22.93 35.72
N VAL A 409 22.18 -24.09 35.34
CA VAL A 409 22.78 -25.41 35.65
C VAL A 409 24.19 -25.52 35.06
N TRP A 410 24.41 -25.05 33.83
CA TRP A 410 25.76 -24.98 33.24
C TRP A 410 26.69 -24.08 34.05
N GLY A 411 26.20 -22.92 34.48
CA GLY A 411 26.93 -21.99 35.34
C GLY A 411 27.29 -22.61 36.69
N GLU A 412 26.32 -23.17 37.40
CA GLU A 412 26.52 -23.83 38.70
C GLU A 412 27.52 -24.98 38.61
N ARG A 413 27.36 -25.87 37.62
CA ARG A 413 28.23 -27.02 37.40
C ARG A 413 29.69 -26.62 37.20
N ASN A 414 29.94 -25.47 36.55
CA ASN A 414 31.30 -24.99 36.24
C ASN A 414 31.75 -23.81 37.13
N LYS A 415 30.94 -23.44 38.14
CA LYS A 415 31.18 -22.28 39.02
C LYS A 415 31.35 -20.96 38.24
N ILE A 416 30.56 -20.78 37.19
CA ILE A 416 30.53 -19.58 36.34
C ILE A 416 29.30 -18.75 36.74
N PRO A 417 29.45 -17.45 37.07
CA PRO A 417 28.32 -16.60 37.41
C PRO A 417 27.37 -16.40 36.23
N VAL A 418 26.07 -16.56 36.49
CA VAL A 418 25.00 -16.35 35.51
C VAL A 418 24.10 -15.22 35.97
N ILE A 419 23.88 -14.23 35.11
CA ILE A 419 22.91 -13.16 35.31
C ILE A 419 21.62 -13.55 34.59
N ALA A 420 20.54 -13.63 35.35
CA ALA A 420 19.21 -13.97 34.88
C ALA A 420 18.17 -13.11 35.59
N GLN A 421 17.03 -12.89 34.95
CA GLN A 421 15.84 -12.26 35.53
C GLN A 421 14.65 -13.25 35.47
N HIS A 422 13.45 -12.79 35.83
CA HIS A 422 12.24 -13.62 35.76
C HIS A 422 11.87 -13.97 34.30
N THR A 423 11.18 -15.09 34.10
CA THR A 423 10.67 -15.51 32.78
C THR A 423 9.81 -14.41 32.15
N GLY A 424 10.05 -14.11 30.87
CA GLY A 424 9.37 -13.04 30.15
C GLY A 424 9.96 -11.63 30.36
N ALA A 425 11.05 -11.51 31.12
CA ALA A 425 11.79 -10.25 31.23
C ALA A 425 12.33 -9.77 29.87
N ASP A 426 12.60 -8.47 29.76
CA ASP A 426 13.21 -7.91 28.56
C ASP A 426 14.65 -8.38 28.38
N SER A 427 14.93 -9.16 27.34
CA SER A 427 16.24 -9.76 27.06
C SER A 427 17.37 -8.72 26.99
N ALA A 428 17.10 -7.55 26.40
CA ALA A 428 18.07 -6.46 26.32
C ALA A 428 18.43 -5.90 27.70
N SER A 429 17.48 -5.88 28.63
CA SER A 429 17.71 -5.47 30.02
C SER A 429 18.56 -6.49 30.78
N VAL A 430 18.29 -7.79 30.62
CA VAL A 430 19.13 -8.86 31.23
C VAL A 430 20.58 -8.78 30.75
N VAL A 431 20.77 -8.60 29.44
CA VAL A 431 22.10 -8.46 28.85
C VAL A 431 22.81 -7.19 29.31
N PHE A 432 22.09 -6.06 29.42
CA PHE A 432 22.64 -4.81 29.95
C PHE A 432 23.17 -4.98 31.38
N ASP A 433 22.36 -5.60 32.25
CA ASP A 433 22.75 -5.87 33.64
C ASP A 433 23.97 -6.81 33.71
N ALA A 434 23.99 -7.83 32.86
CA ALA A 434 25.12 -8.75 32.77
C ALA A 434 26.40 -8.05 32.31
N PHE A 435 26.32 -7.15 31.34
CA PHE A 435 27.46 -6.40 30.85
C PHE A 435 27.98 -5.42 31.91
N GLN A 436 27.10 -4.70 32.60
CA GLN A 436 27.48 -3.85 33.73
C GLN A 436 28.13 -4.66 34.86
N ALA A 437 27.58 -5.82 35.21
CA ALA A 437 28.13 -6.70 36.23
C ALA A 437 29.50 -7.28 35.84
N ALA A 438 29.68 -7.69 34.58
CA ALA A 438 30.95 -8.18 34.05
C ALA A 438 32.03 -7.10 34.08
N LYS A 439 31.69 -5.86 33.69
CA LYS A 439 32.59 -4.69 33.75
C LYS A 439 32.98 -4.36 35.19
N ALA A 440 32.01 -4.32 36.10
CA ALA A 440 32.26 -4.03 37.52
C ALA A 440 33.13 -5.09 38.22
N ARG A 441 33.04 -6.35 37.77
CA ARG A 441 33.82 -7.48 38.31
C ARG A 441 35.12 -7.75 37.53
N ASN A 442 35.46 -6.92 36.53
CA ASN A 442 36.62 -7.11 35.65
C ASN A 442 36.68 -8.52 35.03
N VAL A 443 35.53 -9.04 34.60
CA VAL A 443 35.44 -10.34 33.92
C VAL A 443 36.08 -10.24 32.54
N ASP A 444 36.79 -11.30 32.12
CA ASP A 444 37.47 -11.32 30.82
C ASP A 444 36.49 -11.56 29.66
N VAL A 445 35.51 -12.46 29.83
CA VAL A 445 34.54 -12.82 28.78
C VAL A 445 33.11 -12.80 29.31
N LEU A 446 32.22 -12.12 28.59
CA LEU A 446 30.77 -12.21 28.75
C LEU A 446 30.16 -12.94 27.56
N ILE A 447 29.42 -14.01 27.81
CA ILE A 447 28.67 -14.72 26.77
C ILE A 447 27.16 -14.53 27.03
N ALA A 448 26.47 -13.93 26.08
CA ALA A 448 25.04 -13.67 26.17
C ALA A 448 24.26 -14.66 25.29
N ASP A 449 23.36 -15.43 25.91
CA ASP A 449 22.37 -16.25 25.21
C ASP A 449 21.22 -15.37 24.69
N THR A 450 20.54 -15.79 23.62
CA THR A 450 19.38 -15.09 23.06
C THR A 450 18.28 -16.05 22.67
N ALA A 451 17.06 -15.53 22.54
CA ALA A 451 15.95 -16.26 21.93
C ALA A 451 16.28 -16.70 20.48
N GLY A 452 15.60 -17.75 20.01
CA GLY A 452 15.79 -18.33 18.66
C GLY A 452 14.50 -18.73 17.93
N ARG A 453 13.36 -18.09 18.23
CA ARG A 453 12.05 -18.43 17.64
C ARG A 453 11.91 -17.86 16.21
N LEU A 454 12.46 -18.55 15.22
CA LEU A 454 12.49 -18.07 13.82
C LEU A 454 11.10 -17.91 13.17
N GLN A 455 10.06 -18.58 13.66
CA GLN A 455 8.70 -18.45 13.11
C GLN A 455 8.15 -17.01 13.21
N ASN A 456 8.63 -16.22 14.18
CA ASN A 456 8.28 -14.80 14.35
C ASN A 456 9.49 -13.93 13.95
N LYS A 457 9.92 -14.04 12.69
CA LYS A 457 11.18 -13.45 12.19
C LYS A 457 11.33 -11.98 12.60
N ASP A 458 10.32 -11.15 12.34
CA ASP A 458 10.42 -9.70 12.56
C ASP A 458 10.63 -9.34 14.04
N ASN A 459 9.89 -9.99 14.93
CA ASN A 459 10.02 -9.75 16.37
C ASN A 459 11.39 -10.20 16.90
N LEU A 460 11.87 -11.36 16.44
CA LEU A 460 13.20 -11.88 16.81
C LEU A 460 14.31 -10.93 16.34
N MET A 461 14.24 -10.45 15.09
CA MET A 461 15.26 -9.56 14.54
C MET A 461 15.27 -8.20 15.25
N GLN A 462 14.09 -7.61 15.52
CA GLN A 462 13.98 -6.37 16.29
C GLN A 462 14.54 -6.52 17.72
N GLU A 463 14.33 -7.67 18.35
CA GLU A 463 14.87 -7.98 19.68
C GLU A 463 16.40 -8.04 19.66
N LEU A 464 16.98 -8.72 18.67
CA LEU A 464 18.44 -8.82 18.51
C LEU A 464 19.09 -7.46 18.21
N GLU A 465 18.47 -6.65 17.34
CA GLU A 465 18.91 -5.26 17.10
C GLU A 465 18.81 -4.40 18.37
N LYS A 466 17.77 -4.60 19.19
CA LYS A 466 17.62 -3.91 20.47
C LYS A 466 18.75 -4.32 21.42
N ILE A 467 19.06 -5.61 21.55
CA ILE A 467 20.16 -6.11 22.39
C ILE A 467 21.49 -5.49 21.96
N ALA A 468 21.82 -5.54 20.67
CA ALA A 468 23.05 -4.97 20.13
C ALA A 468 23.14 -3.45 20.38
N ARG A 469 22.04 -2.70 20.15
CA ARG A 469 21.99 -1.25 20.45
C ARG A 469 22.19 -0.94 21.93
N VAL A 470 21.66 -1.78 22.82
CA VAL A 470 21.79 -1.60 24.27
C VAL A 470 23.22 -1.89 24.73
N MET A 471 23.88 -2.92 24.20
CA MET A 471 25.31 -3.17 24.45
C MET A 471 26.18 -1.98 24.04
N LYS A 472 25.91 -1.37 22.86
CA LYS A 472 26.64 -0.20 22.34
C LYS A 472 26.58 1.04 23.24
N LYS A 473 25.62 1.12 24.15
CA LYS A 473 25.55 2.21 25.15
C LYS A 473 26.62 2.10 26.23
N ILE A 474 27.10 0.88 26.52
CA ILE A 474 28.13 0.61 27.53
C ILE A 474 29.53 0.63 26.90
N ASP A 475 29.65 0.05 25.71
CA ASP A 475 30.88 -0.01 24.91
C ASP A 475 30.51 0.09 23.42
N PRO A 476 30.92 1.15 22.71
CA PRO A 476 30.62 1.34 21.29
C PRO A 476 31.06 0.17 20.38
N ASP A 477 32.08 -0.59 20.79
CA ASP A 477 32.63 -1.72 20.03
C ASP A 477 31.91 -3.05 20.35
N ALA A 478 30.98 -3.06 21.30
CA ALA A 478 30.22 -4.26 21.66
C ALA A 478 28.95 -4.46 20.81
N PRO A 479 28.49 -5.70 20.57
CA PRO A 479 29.20 -6.96 20.84
C PRO A 479 30.47 -7.11 20.00
N HIS A 480 31.53 -7.65 20.62
CA HIS A 480 32.82 -7.86 19.97
C HIS A 480 32.81 -9.08 19.03
N GLU A 481 31.97 -10.06 19.36
CA GLU A 481 31.67 -11.20 18.50
C GLU A 481 30.15 -11.41 18.46
N VAL A 482 29.56 -11.46 17.26
CA VAL A 482 28.20 -11.94 17.02
C VAL A 482 28.32 -13.32 16.39
N MET A 483 28.10 -14.35 17.21
CA MET A 483 28.32 -15.74 16.87
C MET A 483 26.99 -16.41 16.52
N LEU A 484 26.81 -16.75 15.25
CA LEU A 484 25.67 -17.55 14.81
C LEU A 484 25.96 -19.04 15.03
N THR A 485 25.09 -19.74 15.76
CA THR A 485 25.12 -21.21 15.81
C THR A 485 24.15 -21.80 14.80
N ILE A 486 24.63 -22.68 13.93
CA ILE A 486 23.82 -23.42 12.97
C ILE A 486 23.99 -24.93 13.13
N ASP A 487 22.91 -25.66 12.90
CA ASP A 487 22.89 -27.13 12.92
C ASP A 487 23.31 -27.67 11.55
N ALA A 488 24.41 -28.42 11.50
CA ALA A 488 24.94 -29.00 10.27
C ALA A 488 23.95 -29.95 9.57
N GLY A 489 22.99 -30.53 10.30
CA GLY A 489 21.95 -31.39 9.74
C GLY A 489 20.86 -30.67 8.98
N THR A 490 20.77 -29.34 9.09
CA THR A 490 19.70 -28.55 8.46
C THR A 490 19.92 -28.26 6.97
N GLY A 491 21.08 -28.62 6.41
CA GLY A 491 21.41 -28.45 4.99
C GLY A 491 21.25 -27.00 4.54
N GLN A 492 20.66 -26.79 3.36
CA GLN A 492 20.49 -25.46 2.76
C GLN A 492 19.68 -24.47 3.61
N ASN A 493 18.90 -24.92 4.60
CA ASN A 493 18.24 -24.00 5.53
C ASN A 493 19.23 -23.18 6.37
N ALA A 494 20.46 -23.69 6.58
CA ALA A 494 21.51 -22.94 7.26
C ALA A 494 21.92 -21.69 6.45
N ILE A 495 22.01 -21.79 5.12
CA ILE A 495 22.37 -20.66 4.23
C ILE A 495 21.36 -19.52 4.36
N SER A 496 20.07 -19.86 4.36
CA SER A 496 18.99 -18.88 4.58
C SER A 496 19.06 -18.23 5.96
N GLN A 497 19.47 -18.97 7.00
CA GLN A 497 19.67 -18.42 8.34
C GLN A 497 20.87 -17.48 8.40
N VAL A 498 22.02 -17.86 7.85
CA VAL A 498 23.22 -17.00 7.83
C VAL A 498 22.90 -15.66 7.15
N ASN A 499 22.24 -15.68 5.99
CA ASN A 499 21.77 -14.47 5.31
C ASN A 499 20.91 -13.58 6.22
N LEU A 500 19.87 -14.16 6.82
CA LEU A 500 18.90 -13.41 7.62
C LEU A 500 19.53 -12.77 8.87
N PHE A 501 20.30 -13.54 9.64
CA PHE A 501 20.94 -13.02 10.85
C PHE A 501 22.06 -12.01 10.51
N ASN A 502 22.79 -12.21 9.40
CA ASN A 502 23.82 -11.27 8.97
C ASN A 502 23.25 -9.91 8.57
N GLN A 503 22.11 -9.90 7.87
CA GLN A 503 21.42 -8.65 7.50
C GLN A 503 20.92 -7.88 8.72
N CYS A 504 20.54 -8.58 9.79
CA CYS A 504 19.96 -7.97 10.99
C CYS A 504 21.02 -7.44 11.98
N VAL A 505 21.97 -8.27 12.39
CA VAL A 505 22.92 -7.91 13.47
C VAL A 505 24.39 -7.81 13.02
N GLY A 506 24.71 -8.22 11.80
CA GLY A 506 26.08 -8.31 11.32
C GLY A 506 26.85 -9.43 12.03
N LEU A 507 26.98 -10.59 11.38
CA LEU A 507 27.66 -11.73 11.95
C LEU A 507 29.18 -11.57 11.82
N THR A 508 29.90 -11.95 12.86
CA THR A 508 31.38 -11.94 12.87
C THR A 508 31.97 -13.34 13.05
N GLY A 509 31.16 -14.32 13.40
CA GLY A 509 31.56 -15.71 13.52
C GLY A 509 30.40 -16.69 13.39
N ILE A 510 30.74 -17.90 12.94
CA ILE A 510 29.81 -19.04 12.82
C ILE A 510 30.34 -20.21 13.64
N THR A 511 29.45 -20.83 14.41
CA THR A 511 29.64 -22.16 15.00
C THR A 511 28.75 -23.16 14.28
N LEU A 512 29.35 -24.21 13.72
CA LEU A 512 28.61 -25.33 13.15
C LEU A 512 28.45 -26.43 14.21
N SER A 513 27.24 -26.85 14.56
CA SER A 513 26.99 -27.88 15.57
C SER A 513 26.47 -29.17 14.96
N LYS A 514 26.47 -30.24 15.76
CA LYS A 514 25.87 -31.55 15.44
C LYS A 514 26.41 -32.22 14.17
N LEU A 515 27.69 -32.03 13.84
CA LEU A 515 28.28 -32.72 12.70
C LEU A 515 28.28 -34.25 12.86
N ASP A 516 28.28 -34.74 14.10
CA ASP A 516 28.17 -36.15 14.50
C ASP A 516 26.80 -36.78 14.21
N GLY A 517 25.76 -35.95 14.17
CA GLY A 517 24.39 -36.39 13.93
C GLY A 517 24.07 -36.65 12.45
N THR A 518 24.85 -36.08 11.52
CA THR A 518 24.43 -35.88 10.13
C THR A 518 25.38 -36.47 9.09
N ALA A 519 24.82 -36.89 7.96
CA ALA A 519 25.55 -37.23 6.74
C ALA A 519 25.60 -36.06 5.72
N LYS A 520 24.99 -34.93 6.08
CA LYS A 520 24.81 -33.71 5.27
C LYS A 520 25.78 -32.59 5.66
N GLY A 521 27.01 -32.95 6.04
CA GLY A 521 28.01 -31.98 6.49
C GLY A 521 28.55 -31.06 5.41
N GLY A 522 28.14 -31.19 4.14
CA GLY A 522 28.60 -30.35 3.03
C GLY A 522 28.17 -28.89 3.10
N VAL A 523 27.19 -28.57 3.96
CA VAL A 523 26.73 -27.19 4.19
C VAL A 523 27.85 -26.25 4.64
N ILE A 524 28.91 -26.76 5.29
CA ILE A 524 30.06 -25.97 5.72
C ILE A 524 30.78 -25.30 4.53
N PHE A 525 30.89 -26.00 3.39
CA PHE A 525 31.50 -25.47 2.17
C PHE A 525 30.63 -24.38 1.56
N ALA A 526 29.31 -24.61 1.54
CA ALA A 526 28.33 -23.65 1.06
C ALA A 526 28.36 -22.35 1.88
N VAL A 527 28.50 -22.48 3.21
CA VAL A 527 28.62 -21.33 4.10
C VAL A 527 29.92 -20.58 3.85
N ALA A 528 31.05 -21.29 3.76
CA ALA A 528 32.36 -20.69 3.54
C ALA A 528 32.49 -19.97 2.17
N ASP A 529 31.93 -20.54 1.11
CA ASP A 529 31.96 -19.94 -0.24
C ASP A 529 31.03 -18.71 -0.34
N LYS A 530 29.80 -18.81 0.19
CA LYS A 530 28.80 -17.74 0.06
C LYS A 530 29.01 -16.59 1.03
N PHE A 531 29.55 -16.88 2.21
CA PHE A 531 29.68 -15.91 3.29
C PHE A 531 31.14 -15.77 3.69
N ASN A 532 31.68 -14.56 3.52
CA ASN A 532 32.98 -14.19 4.03
C ASN A 532 32.93 -13.94 5.56
N ILE A 533 32.30 -14.85 6.30
CA ILE A 533 32.17 -14.83 7.76
C ILE A 533 32.97 -16.02 8.29
N PRO A 534 33.91 -15.80 9.23
CA PRO A 534 34.71 -16.88 9.78
C PRO A 534 33.89 -18.00 10.43
N ILE A 535 34.24 -19.24 10.13
CA ILE A 535 33.84 -20.39 10.92
C ILE A 535 34.81 -20.47 12.09
N ARG A 536 34.30 -20.23 13.30
CA ARG A 536 35.10 -20.18 14.52
C ARG A 536 35.22 -21.55 15.16
N TYR A 537 34.09 -22.27 15.22
CA TYR A 537 34.00 -23.55 15.91
C TYR A 537 33.16 -24.59 15.15
N ILE A 538 33.49 -25.85 15.40
CA ILE A 538 32.70 -27.02 15.00
C ILE A 538 32.38 -27.89 16.21
N GLY A 539 31.15 -28.37 16.28
CA GLY A 539 30.63 -29.27 17.32
C GLY A 539 30.43 -30.68 16.78
N VAL A 540 31.15 -31.64 17.35
CA VAL A 540 31.25 -33.03 16.86
C VAL A 540 30.81 -34.07 17.90
N GLY A 541 29.95 -33.67 18.83
CA GLY A 541 29.44 -34.52 19.92
C GLY A 541 28.82 -33.72 21.06
N GLU A 542 28.37 -34.41 22.10
CA GLU A 542 27.70 -33.82 23.27
C GLU A 542 28.67 -33.42 24.40
N GLY A 543 29.84 -34.05 24.48
CA GLY A 543 30.85 -33.80 25.51
C GLY A 543 31.39 -32.37 25.48
N ILE A 544 31.96 -31.92 26.60
CA ILE A 544 32.47 -30.54 26.73
C ILE A 544 33.61 -30.29 25.75
N GLU A 545 34.48 -31.29 25.62
CA GLU A 545 35.59 -31.43 24.68
C GLU A 545 35.21 -31.53 23.19
N ASP A 546 33.91 -31.67 22.86
CA ASP A 546 33.46 -31.91 21.49
C ASP A 546 33.14 -30.62 20.74
N LEU A 547 33.38 -29.45 21.34
CA LEU A 547 33.45 -28.18 20.62
C LEU A 547 34.91 -27.86 20.34
N ARG A 548 35.23 -27.56 19.08
CA ARG A 548 36.62 -27.33 18.65
C ARG A 548 36.73 -26.08 17.83
N ALA A 549 37.85 -25.38 17.98
CA ALA A 549 38.23 -24.35 17.03
C ALA A 549 38.33 -24.97 15.63
N PHE A 550 37.78 -24.29 14.64
CA PHE A 550 37.78 -24.77 13.28
C PHE A 550 39.19 -24.69 12.67
N ASN A 551 39.63 -25.80 12.07
CA ASN A 551 40.86 -25.91 11.30
C ASN A 551 40.50 -26.61 9.98
N SER A 552 40.73 -25.96 8.85
CA SER A 552 40.28 -26.47 7.55
C SER A 552 41.02 -27.77 7.18
N ASN A 553 42.32 -27.86 7.48
CA ASN A 553 43.14 -29.01 7.12
C ASN A 553 42.74 -30.23 7.95
N ASP A 554 42.64 -30.09 9.28
CA ASP A 554 42.21 -31.18 10.15
C ASP A 554 40.81 -31.68 9.78
N PHE A 555 39.91 -30.75 9.41
CA PHE A 555 38.56 -31.08 8.98
C PHE A 555 38.57 -31.87 7.66
N ILE A 556 39.30 -31.41 6.65
CA ILE A 556 39.43 -32.08 5.35
C ILE A 556 40.11 -33.44 5.51
N ASP A 557 41.19 -33.54 6.28
CA ASP A 557 41.88 -34.80 6.50
C ASP A 557 41.01 -35.81 7.24
N ALA A 558 40.23 -35.37 8.23
CA ALA A 558 39.26 -36.24 8.89
C ALA A 558 38.13 -36.67 7.94
N LEU A 559 37.66 -35.75 7.08
CA LEU A 559 36.58 -35.99 6.13
C LEU A 559 36.98 -36.97 5.02
N PHE A 560 38.23 -36.96 4.56
CA PHE A 560 38.76 -37.81 3.48
C PHE A 560 39.67 -38.94 3.96
N SER A 561 39.77 -39.18 5.27
CA SER A 561 40.56 -40.28 5.83
C SER A 561 40.02 -41.64 5.38
N GLN A 562 40.89 -42.50 4.83
CA GLN A 562 40.54 -43.83 4.32
C GLN A 562 40.72 -44.97 5.34
N ASP A 563 41.12 -44.68 6.58
CA ASP A 563 41.32 -45.74 7.59
C ASP A 563 40.05 -46.60 7.77
N GLU A 564 40.24 -47.93 7.66
CA GLU A 564 39.27 -48.96 8.01
C GLU A 564 38.89 -48.80 9.49
N ASP A 565 37.61 -48.52 9.74
CA ASP A 565 37.05 -48.54 11.09
C ASP A 565 36.96 -50.00 11.56
N ASN A 566 38.09 -50.57 11.99
CA ASN A 566 38.09 -51.76 12.83
C ASN A 566 37.77 -51.35 14.27
N ALA A 567 36.50 -51.43 14.66
CA ALA A 567 36.05 -51.72 16.02
C ALA A 567 34.56 -52.06 16.04
#